data_AF-A0AAE0LZ57-F1
#
_entry.id   AF-A0AAE0LZ57-F1
#
_cell.length_a   1.000
_cell.length_b   1.000
_cell.length_c   1.000
_cell.angle_alpha   90.00
_cell.angle_beta   90.00
_cell.angle_gamma   90.00
#
_symmetry.space_group_name_H-M   'P 1'
#
loop_
_entity.id
_entity.type
_entity.pdbx_description
1 polymer ?
#
loop_
_entity_poly.entity_id
_entity_poly.type
_entity_poly.pdbx_seq_one_letter_code
_entity_poly.pdbx_strand_id
1 'polypeptide(L)'
;MHIKSLFIPGSPHSPFFQITCRIAESSAITLVILENFQVNSKNHPNTLYITNFAMQLFTSLTFAFGLVASTLAVQTVHLTFHGGPAQYSMAFPADGTVYPTNNGIAVSIIDAPDYNAQYQCNFITAGQKTLAGSITSTGLQQILVGPPQPITGVSCLGMCIGTYGDCYVNGQYVGPCCSGYCAANKCRPWVNPF
;
A
#
# COMPACT_ATOMS: atom_id res chain seq x y z
N MET A 1 7.81 3.42 30.18
CA MET A 1 6.38 3.66 29.91
C MET A 1 6.24 5.09 29.41
N HIS A 2 5.98 5.29 28.12
CA HIS A 2 5.86 6.63 27.53
C HIS A 2 4.42 6.87 27.07
N ILE A 3 3.81 7.95 27.54
CA ILE A 3 2.50 8.42 27.06
C ILE A 3 2.78 9.29 25.83
N LYS A 4 2.24 8.90 24.68
CA LYS A 4 2.28 9.73 23.46
C LYS A 4 0.86 10.11 23.10
N SER A 5 0.55 11.40 23.21
CA SER A 5 -0.72 11.96 22.75
C SER A 5 -0.58 12.31 21.28
N LEU A 6 -1.45 11.75 20.42
CA LEU A 6 -1.52 12.11 19.01
C LEU A 6 -2.67 13.09 18.82
N PHE A 7 -2.35 14.34 18.50
CA PHE A 7 -3.34 15.35 18.10
C PHE A 7 -3.53 15.25 16.58
N ILE A 8 -4.76 14.93 16.15
CA ILE A 8 -5.15 15.02 14.74
C ILE A 8 -5.92 16.35 14.58
N PRO A 9 -5.39 17.34 13.84
CA PRO A 9 -6.13 18.57 13.59
C PRO A 9 -7.37 18.27 12.72
N GLY A 10 -8.55 18.55 13.28
CA GLY A 10 -9.82 18.45 12.57
C GLY A 10 -10.04 19.63 11.62
N SER A 11 -10.67 19.36 10.48
CA SER A 11 -11.22 20.37 9.56
C SER A 11 -12.28 21.24 10.26
N PRO A 12 -12.46 22.52 9.89
CA PRO A 12 -13.28 23.50 10.64
C PRO A 12 -14.78 23.21 10.76
N HIS A 13 -15.27 22.06 10.29
CA HIS A 13 -16.66 21.60 10.44
C HIS A 13 -16.82 20.27 11.20
N SER A 14 -15.80 19.83 11.94
CA SER A 14 -15.82 18.55 12.68
C SER A 14 -15.36 18.72 14.13
N PRO A 15 -15.96 18.01 15.11
CA PRO A 15 -15.50 18.08 16.50
C PRO A 15 -14.05 17.56 16.62
N PHE A 16 -13.27 18.18 17.51
CA PHE A 16 -11.91 17.76 17.85
C PHE A 16 -11.94 16.35 18.47
N PHE A 17 -11.14 15.44 17.91
CA PHE A 17 -10.94 14.10 18.45
C PHE A 17 -9.61 14.06 19.20
N GLN A 18 -9.65 13.80 20.51
CA GLN A 18 -8.44 13.58 21.28
C GLN A 18 -8.31 12.08 21.57
N ILE A 19 -7.32 11.43 20.96
CA ILE A 19 -7.03 10.01 21.17
C ILE A 19 -5.77 9.93 22.03
N THR A 20 -5.92 9.40 23.25
CA THR A 20 -4.76 9.13 24.12
C THR A 20 -4.47 7.63 24.07
N CYS A 21 -3.37 7.24 23.42
CA CYS A 21 -2.92 5.85 23.40
C CYS A 21 -1.77 5.65 24.40
N ARG A 22 -1.84 4.60 25.21
CA ARG A 22 -0.68 4.09 25.94
C ARG A 22 -0.02 2.99 25.11
N ILE A 23 1.26 3.16 24.83
CA ILE A 23 2.06 2.17 24.09
C ILE A 23 2.92 1.43 25.13
N ALA A 24 2.74 0.12 25.23
CA ALA A 24 3.61 -0.76 26.01
C ALA A 24 4.56 -1.49 25.04
N GLU A 25 5.87 -1.27 25.20
CA GLU A 25 6.90 -1.96 24.42
C GLU A 25 7.22 -3.32 25.07
N SER A 26 6.92 -4.40 24.35
CA SER A 26 7.49 -5.72 24.56
C SER A 26 7.91 -6.28 23.20
N SER A 27 9.06 -6.94 23.16
CA SER A 27 9.96 -7.18 22.02
C SER A 27 9.43 -8.07 20.87
N ALA A 28 8.12 -8.09 20.61
CA ALA A 28 7.60 -8.66 19.37
C ALA A 28 6.27 -8.07 18.88
N ILE A 29 5.53 -7.29 19.67
CA ILE A 29 4.19 -6.81 19.27
C ILE A 29 3.93 -5.44 19.93
N THR A 30 3.77 -4.40 19.11
CA THR A 30 3.27 -3.10 19.60
C THR A 30 1.77 -3.23 19.85
N LEU A 31 1.39 -3.40 21.11
CA LEU A 31 0.00 -3.44 21.54
C LEU A 31 -0.51 -2.01 21.77
N VAL A 32 -1.51 -1.58 20.99
CA VAL A 32 -2.23 -0.32 21.22
C VAL A 32 -3.46 -0.62 22.05
N ILE A 33 -3.43 -0.25 23.33
CA ILE A 33 -4.57 -0.41 24.24
C ILE A 33 -5.42 0.86 24.16
N LEU A 34 -6.66 0.75 23.66
CA LEU A 34 -7.67 1.80 23.71
C LEU A 34 -8.43 1.70 25.04
N GLU A 35 -7.98 2.41 26.06
CA GLU A 35 -8.78 2.60 27.29
C GLU A 35 -9.61 3.88 27.16
N ASN A 36 -10.93 3.75 27.34
CA ASN A 36 -11.91 4.82 27.46
C ASN A 36 -12.19 5.65 26.19
N PHE A 37 -13.19 5.19 25.42
CA PHE A 37 -13.88 6.02 24.43
C PHE A 37 -14.92 6.91 25.14
N GLN A 38 -14.63 8.19 25.29
CA GLN A 38 -15.57 9.18 25.80
C GLN A 38 -15.99 10.10 24.66
N VAL A 39 -17.22 9.94 24.16
CA VAL A 39 -17.82 10.87 23.19
C VAL A 39 -18.35 12.08 23.95
N ASN A 40 -17.64 13.20 23.89
CA ASN A 40 -18.15 14.45 24.44
C ASN A 40 -18.85 15.24 23.32
N SER A 41 -20.15 14.95 23.10
CA SER A 41 -20.97 15.75 22.19
C SER A 41 -21.57 16.93 22.93
N LYS A 42 -20.93 18.10 22.83
CA LYS A 42 -21.59 19.38 23.11
C LYS A 42 -22.39 19.77 21.87
N ASN A 43 -23.67 19.42 21.82
CA ASN A 43 -24.78 20.19 21.22
C ASN A 43 -25.97 19.28 20.87
N HIS A 44 -26.96 19.22 21.76
CA HIS A 44 -28.43 19.22 21.58
C HIS A 44 -29.12 18.39 22.69
N PRO A 45 -30.18 18.90 23.33
CA PRO A 45 -30.79 18.27 24.50
C PRO A 45 -31.75 17.16 24.08
N ASN A 46 -31.25 15.93 23.98
CA ASN A 46 -32.10 14.74 24.08
C ASN A 46 -31.44 13.76 25.05
N THR A 47 -31.87 13.90 26.29
CA THR A 47 -31.64 13.05 27.46
C THR A 47 -31.58 11.57 27.11
N LEU A 48 -30.41 10.95 27.26
CA LEU A 48 -30.26 9.50 27.32
C LEU A 48 -29.79 9.14 28.73
N TYR A 49 -30.74 8.66 29.52
CA TYR A 49 -30.53 8.20 30.90
C TYR A 49 -29.54 7.03 30.90
N ILE A 50 -28.37 7.21 31.49
CA ILE A 50 -27.50 6.10 31.89
C ILE A 50 -27.90 5.71 33.31
N THR A 51 -28.91 4.85 33.43
CA THR A 51 -29.25 4.25 34.72
C THR A 51 -28.18 3.22 35.09
N ASN A 52 -27.54 3.46 36.24
CA ASN A 52 -26.64 2.53 36.94
C ASN A 52 -27.22 1.11 36.94
N PHE A 53 -26.58 0.18 36.23
CA PHE A 53 -26.87 -1.24 36.37
C PHE A 53 -25.89 -1.86 37.36
N ALA A 54 -26.49 -2.44 38.38
CA ALA A 54 -25.86 -3.11 39.49
C ALA A 54 -24.85 -4.18 39.04
N MET A 55 -23.77 -4.24 39.82
CA MET A 55 -22.84 -5.35 39.94
C MET A 55 -23.60 -6.69 40.02
N GLN A 56 -23.52 -7.49 38.96
CA GLN A 56 -23.99 -8.88 38.96
C GLN A 56 -22.95 -9.81 38.31
N LEU A 57 -22.74 -10.93 38.99
CA LEU A 57 -21.73 -11.95 38.75
C LEU A 57 -22.05 -12.86 37.56
N PHE A 58 -20.99 -13.50 37.05
CA PHE A 58 -20.93 -14.70 36.21
C PHE A 58 -21.44 -14.58 34.76
N THR A 59 -20.50 -14.44 33.82
CA THR A 59 -20.06 -15.53 32.92
C THR A 59 -18.90 -15.01 32.08
N SER A 60 -17.74 -15.67 32.21
CA SER A 60 -16.52 -15.35 31.44
C SER A 60 -16.73 -15.73 29.98
N LEU A 61 -17.21 -14.78 29.17
CA LEU A 61 -17.19 -14.89 27.72
C LEU A 61 -15.79 -14.53 27.24
N THR A 62 -14.92 -15.53 27.10
CA THR A 62 -13.67 -15.39 26.37
C THR A 62 -14.01 -15.08 24.91
N PHE A 63 -14.02 -13.80 24.56
CA PHE A 63 -13.95 -13.38 23.16
C PHE A 63 -12.60 -13.83 22.62
N ALA A 64 -12.58 -15.00 21.99
CA ALA A 64 -11.52 -15.36 21.07
C ALA A 64 -11.59 -14.38 19.89
N PHE A 65 -10.88 -13.25 20.01
CA PHE A 65 -10.52 -12.44 18.85
C PHE A 65 -9.60 -13.30 17.99
N GLY A 66 -10.20 -14.09 17.10
CA GLY A 66 -9.49 -14.71 16.01
C GLY A 66 -8.86 -13.58 15.19
N LEU A 67 -7.54 -13.46 15.26
CA LEU A 67 -6.76 -12.70 14.30
C LEU A 67 -6.92 -13.40 12.95
N VAL A 68 -7.98 -13.04 12.22
CA VAL A 68 -8.03 -13.27 10.77
C VAL A 68 -6.96 -12.38 10.15
N ALA A 69 -5.75 -12.92 10.03
CA ALA A 69 -4.77 -12.38 9.12
C ALA A 69 -5.35 -12.55 7.72
N SER A 70 -5.97 -11.49 7.19
CA SER A 70 -6.42 -11.45 5.80
C SER A 70 -5.18 -11.58 4.93
N THR A 71 -4.89 -12.78 4.44
CA THR A 71 -3.94 -13.00 3.36
C THR A 71 -4.57 -12.41 2.10
N LEU A 72 -4.49 -11.09 1.95
CA LEU A 72 -4.76 -10.45 0.67
C LEU A 72 -3.84 -11.13 -0.34
N ALA A 73 -4.42 -11.78 -1.35
CA ALA A 73 -3.66 -12.42 -2.41
C ALA A 73 -2.81 -11.33 -3.07
N VAL A 74 -1.51 -11.38 -2.83
CA VAL A 74 -0.56 -10.39 -3.33
C VAL A 74 -0.33 -10.67 -4.81
N GLN A 75 -0.40 -9.61 -5.63
CA GLN A 75 -0.11 -9.71 -7.06
C GLN A 75 1.39 -10.00 -7.29
N THR A 76 1.69 -10.90 -8.22
CA THR A 76 3.06 -11.15 -8.66
C THR A 76 3.40 -10.24 -9.83
N VAL A 77 4.53 -9.55 -9.72
CA VAL A 77 5.07 -8.62 -10.71
C VAL A 77 6.18 -9.31 -11.50
N HIS A 78 6.11 -9.28 -12.83
CA HIS A 78 7.18 -9.82 -13.68
C HIS A 78 8.03 -8.68 -14.23
N LEU A 79 9.33 -8.68 -13.92
CA LEU A 79 10.25 -7.66 -14.39
C LEU A 79 11.36 -8.29 -15.22
N THR A 80 11.72 -7.65 -16.33
CA THR A 80 12.92 -7.98 -17.11
C THR A 80 13.89 -6.82 -17.06
N PHE A 81 15.13 -7.11 -16.68
CA PHE A 81 16.19 -6.13 -16.50
C PHE A 81 17.18 -6.26 -17.64
N HIS A 82 17.48 -5.17 -18.32
CA HIS A 82 18.41 -5.11 -19.45
C HIS A 82 19.61 -4.25 -19.08
N GLY A 83 20.82 -4.78 -19.34
CA GLY A 83 22.08 -4.08 -19.14
C GLY A 83 23.07 -4.40 -20.26
N GLY A 84 23.35 -3.42 -21.11
CA GLY A 84 24.18 -3.62 -22.30
C GLY A 84 23.62 -4.76 -23.18
N PRO A 85 24.41 -5.79 -23.52
CA PRO A 85 23.94 -6.95 -24.27
C PRO A 85 23.29 -8.06 -23.41
N ALA A 86 23.25 -7.91 -22.08
CA ALA A 86 22.76 -8.94 -21.16
C ALA A 86 21.40 -8.58 -20.57
N GLN A 87 20.61 -9.60 -20.24
CA GLN A 87 19.32 -9.43 -19.57
C GLN A 87 19.00 -10.57 -18.62
N TYR A 88 18.13 -10.32 -17.65
CA TYR A 88 17.56 -11.33 -16.75
C TYR A 88 16.13 -10.97 -16.38
N SER A 89 15.30 -11.98 -16.10
CA SER A 89 13.90 -11.80 -15.70
C SER A 89 13.67 -12.40 -14.31
N MET A 90 12.87 -11.72 -13.50
CA MET A 90 12.49 -12.17 -12.16
C MET A 90 11.04 -11.81 -11.86
N ALA A 91 10.44 -12.58 -10.96
CA ALA A 91 9.10 -12.34 -10.46
C ALA A 91 9.16 -11.97 -8.97
N PHE A 92 8.42 -10.92 -8.58
CA PHE A 92 8.38 -10.42 -7.22
C PHE A 92 6.94 -10.32 -6.73
N PRO A 93 6.60 -10.75 -5.51
CA PRO A 93 5.30 -10.44 -4.93
C PRO A 93 5.25 -8.96 -4.54
N ALA A 94 4.11 -8.31 -4.77
CA ALA A 94 3.83 -6.92 -4.40
C ALA A 94 3.42 -6.75 -2.92
N ASP A 95 4.14 -7.39 -1.99
CA ASP A 95 3.84 -7.42 -0.55
C ASP A 95 4.54 -6.31 0.25
N GLY A 96 5.38 -5.51 -0.41
CA GLY A 96 6.24 -4.51 0.19
C GLY A 96 7.58 -5.04 0.72
N THR A 97 7.80 -6.35 0.71
CA THR A 97 9.06 -6.96 1.15
C THR A 97 10.16 -6.70 0.12
N VAL A 98 11.40 -6.54 0.60
CA VAL A 98 12.57 -6.38 -0.26
C VAL A 98 13.10 -7.74 -0.67
N TYR A 99 13.14 -7.99 -1.98
CA TYR A 99 13.71 -9.19 -2.56
C TYR A 99 15.06 -8.89 -3.19
N PRO A 100 16.14 -9.58 -2.79
CA PRO A 100 17.44 -9.40 -3.40
C PRO A 100 17.44 -9.98 -4.82
N THR A 101 18.03 -9.25 -5.75
CA THR A 101 18.17 -9.69 -7.16
C THR A 101 19.39 -10.60 -7.36
N ASN A 102 20.42 -10.44 -6.51
CA ASN A 102 21.71 -11.13 -6.57
C ASN A 102 22.36 -11.13 -7.97
N ASN A 103 22.20 -10.02 -8.72
CA ASN A 103 22.73 -9.90 -10.08
C ASN A 103 23.62 -8.65 -10.23
N GLY A 104 24.81 -8.83 -10.80
CA GLY A 104 25.80 -7.76 -11.00
C GLY A 104 25.69 -7.01 -12.33
N ILE A 105 24.71 -7.31 -13.18
CA ILE A 105 24.52 -6.64 -14.48
C ILE A 105 24.14 -5.17 -14.23
N ALA A 106 24.83 -4.24 -14.89
CA ALA A 106 24.51 -2.83 -14.86
C ALA A 106 23.25 -2.53 -15.69
N VAL A 107 22.11 -2.42 -15.03
CA VAL A 107 20.80 -2.27 -15.65
C VAL A 107 20.60 -0.83 -16.12
N SER A 108 20.16 -0.67 -17.37
CA SER A 108 19.76 0.62 -17.96
C SER A 108 18.28 0.69 -18.31
N ILE A 109 17.61 -0.45 -18.50
CA ILE A 109 16.18 -0.54 -18.86
C ILE A 109 15.54 -1.67 -18.05
N ILE A 110 14.33 -1.43 -17.53
CA ILE A 110 13.51 -2.42 -16.84
C ILE A 110 12.15 -2.47 -17.52
N ASP A 111 11.78 -3.63 -18.03
CA ASP A 111 10.49 -3.90 -18.64
C ASP A 111 9.51 -4.44 -17.59
N ALA A 112 8.32 -3.83 -17.52
CA ALA A 112 7.24 -4.20 -16.60
C ALA A 112 5.91 -4.37 -17.38
N PRO A 113 5.68 -5.54 -17.99
CA PRO A 113 4.55 -5.77 -18.89
C PRO A 113 3.18 -5.82 -18.19
N ASP A 114 3.14 -6.18 -16.91
CA ASP A 114 1.92 -6.55 -16.19
C ASP A 114 1.73 -5.81 -14.86
N TYR A 115 2.51 -4.76 -14.61
CA TYR A 115 2.45 -4.01 -13.36
C TYR A 115 2.94 -2.57 -13.54
N ASN A 116 2.40 -1.66 -12.73
CA ASN A 116 2.83 -0.26 -12.75
C ASN A 116 4.10 -0.05 -11.90
N ALA A 117 5.18 -0.71 -12.30
CA ALA A 117 6.42 -0.76 -11.52
C ALA A 117 7.11 0.61 -11.36
N GLN A 118 6.82 1.59 -12.24
CA GLN A 118 7.38 2.94 -12.14
C GLN A 118 6.98 3.64 -10.84
N TYR A 119 5.75 3.42 -10.37
CA TYR A 119 5.20 4.10 -9.20
C TYR A 119 4.99 3.16 -8.01
N GLN A 120 4.85 1.85 -8.26
CA GLN A 120 4.53 0.86 -7.24
C GLN A 120 5.71 -0.02 -6.84
N CYS A 121 6.88 0.12 -7.49
CA CYS A 121 8.09 -0.59 -7.11
C CYS A 121 9.22 0.38 -6.75
N ASN A 122 9.94 0.04 -5.68
CA ASN A 122 11.18 0.64 -5.29
C ASN A 122 12.33 -0.28 -5.72
N PHE A 123 13.18 0.24 -6.61
CA PHE A 123 14.40 -0.42 -7.02
C PHE A 123 15.53 0.00 -6.08
N ILE A 124 16.28 -0.93 -5.54
CA ILE A 124 17.38 -0.65 -4.61
C ILE A 124 18.69 -0.80 -5.37
N THR A 125 19.57 0.18 -5.21
CA THR A 125 20.86 0.28 -5.90
C THR A 125 21.92 0.76 -4.91
N ALA A 126 23.18 0.46 -5.16
CA ALA A 126 24.28 0.93 -4.31
C ALA A 126 24.55 2.44 -4.48
N GLY A 127 24.28 2.99 -5.67
CA GLY A 127 24.50 4.39 -5.99
C GLY A 127 23.20 5.20 -6.09
N GLN A 128 23.39 6.51 -6.27
CA GLN A 128 22.33 7.41 -6.70
C GLN A 128 21.81 6.97 -8.08
N LYS A 129 20.50 7.07 -8.27
CA LYS A 129 19.84 6.73 -9.52
C LYS A 129 18.69 7.69 -9.80
N THR A 130 18.40 7.79 -11.08
CA THR A 130 17.21 8.43 -11.62
C THR A 130 16.42 7.38 -12.38
N LEU A 131 15.13 7.28 -12.09
CA LEU A 131 14.20 6.41 -12.80
C LEU A 131 13.31 7.28 -13.69
N ALA A 132 13.21 6.93 -14.97
CA ALA A 132 12.30 7.61 -15.90
C ALA A 132 11.40 6.60 -16.60
N GLY A 133 10.10 6.82 -16.54
CA GLY A 133 9.14 5.98 -17.26
C GLY A 133 9.20 6.26 -18.77
N SER A 134 9.13 5.20 -19.57
CA SER A 134 9.00 5.23 -21.02
C SER A 134 8.01 4.16 -21.46
N ILE A 135 7.42 4.31 -22.64
CA ILE A 135 6.51 3.33 -23.24
C ILE A 135 7.08 2.94 -24.60
N THR A 136 7.20 1.64 -24.87
CA THR A 136 7.63 1.16 -26.20
C THR A 136 6.56 1.44 -27.26
N SER A 137 6.93 1.34 -28.53
CA SER A 137 5.97 1.38 -29.64
C SER A 137 4.90 0.27 -29.56
N THR A 138 5.19 -0.82 -28.86
CA THR A 138 4.26 -1.93 -28.61
C THR A 138 3.36 -1.71 -27.39
N GLY A 139 3.50 -0.59 -26.68
CA GLY A 139 2.70 -0.26 -25.49
C GLY A 139 3.19 -0.89 -24.19
N LEU A 140 4.40 -1.47 -24.19
CA LEU A 140 5.01 -2.04 -23.00
C LEU A 140 5.62 -0.93 -22.14
N GLN A 141 5.38 -0.98 -20.83
CA GLN A 141 5.96 -0.03 -19.88
C GLN A 141 7.43 -0.38 -19.60
N GLN A 142 8.30 0.61 -19.80
CA GLN A 142 9.72 0.55 -19.50
C GLN A 142 10.10 1.59 -18.47
N ILE A 143 11.13 1.28 -17.70
CA ILE A 143 11.73 2.18 -16.72
C ILE A 143 13.21 2.29 -17.08
N LEU A 144 13.63 3.50 -17.45
CA LEU A 144 15.00 3.82 -17.74
C LEU A 144 15.74 4.12 -16.44
N VAL A 145 16.92 3.53 -16.27
CA VAL A 145 17.76 3.67 -15.07
C VAL A 145 19.03 4.42 -15.45
N GLY A 146 19.19 5.64 -14.91
CA GLY A 146 20.36 6.48 -15.15
C GLY A 146 21.05 6.89 -13.85
N PRO A 147 22.38 6.74 -13.70
CA PRO A 147 23.30 6.01 -14.58
C PRO A 147 23.07 4.47 -14.52
N PRO A 148 23.46 3.72 -15.57
CA PRO A 148 23.35 2.26 -15.57
C PRO A 148 24.12 1.64 -14.41
N GLN A 149 23.43 0.84 -13.59
CA GLN A 149 24.03 0.25 -12.39
C GLN A 149 23.29 -1.02 -11.95
N PRO A 150 23.91 -1.89 -11.14
CA PRO A 150 23.25 -3.08 -10.63
C PRO A 150 22.09 -2.72 -9.70
N ILE A 151 20.93 -3.32 -9.96
CA ILE A 151 19.82 -3.35 -9.01
C ILE A 151 20.13 -4.45 -8.00
N THR A 152 20.26 -4.13 -6.72
CA THR A 152 20.59 -5.09 -5.65
C THR A 152 19.36 -5.68 -4.98
N GLY A 153 18.21 -5.00 -5.07
CA GLY A 153 16.94 -5.49 -4.58
C GLY A 153 15.75 -4.75 -5.18
N VAL A 154 14.58 -5.37 -5.08
CA VAL A 154 13.31 -4.80 -5.53
C VAL A 154 12.27 -5.01 -4.43
N SER A 155 11.48 -3.98 -4.14
CA SER A 155 10.30 -4.08 -3.30
C SER A 155 9.14 -3.46 -4.07
N CYS A 156 8.08 -4.22 -4.27
CA CYS A 156 6.87 -3.73 -4.91
C CYS A 156 5.73 -3.75 -3.88
N LEU A 157 4.84 -2.76 -3.94
CA LEU A 157 3.68 -2.70 -3.06
C LEU A 157 2.46 -2.28 -3.86
N GLY A 158 1.34 -2.90 -3.53
CA GLY A 158 0.02 -2.52 -4.00
C GLY A 158 -0.56 -3.54 -4.97
N MET A 159 -1.62 -3.10 -5.63
CA MET A 159 -2.30 -3.87 -6.66
C MET A 159 -2.62 -2.92 -7.81
N CYS A 160 -2.74 -3.49 -8.99
CA CYS A 160 -3.22 -2.78 -10.16
C CYS A 160 -4.31 -3.58 -10.87
N ILE A 161 -5.10 -2.86 -11.64
CA ILE A 161 -6.26 -3.36 -12.37
C ILE A 161 -5.81 -3.70 -13.78
N GLY A 162 -6.11 -4.92 -14.21
CA GLY A 162 -5.80 -5.38 -15.56
C GLY A 162 -6.45 -4.54 -16.64
N THR A 163 -5.96 -4.66 -17.86
CA THR A 163 -6.52 -3.98 -19.04
C THR A 163 -8.02 -4.27 -19.15
N TYR A 164 -8.82 -3.24 -19.45
CA TYR A 164 -10.29 -3.25 -19.50
C TYR A 164 -11.02 -3.50 -18.17
N GLY A 165 -10.31 -3.58 -17.04
CA GLY A 165 -10.94 -3.55 -15.72
C GLY A 165 -11.50 -2.17 -15.35
N ASP A 166 -12.40 -2.12 -14.37
CA ASP A 166 -13.00 -0.88 -13.89
C ASP A 166 -12.03 -0.14 -12.96
N CYS A 167 -11.49 1.00 -13.38
CA CYS A 167 -10.65 1.86 -12.54
C CYS A 167 -11.47 2.84 -11.69
N TYR A 168 -12.74 3.02 -12.02
CA TYR A 168 -13.73 3.71 -11.19
C TYR A 168 -15.01 2.90 -11.08
N VAL A 169 -15.53 2.76 -9.86
CA VAL A 169 -16.82 2.13 -9.58
C VAL A 169 -17.66 3.13 -8.82
N ASN A 170 -18.84 3.48 -9.35
CA ASN A 170 -19.74 4.49 -8.75
C ASN A 170 -19.07 5.85 -8.49
N GLY A 171 -18.14 6.26 -9.35
CA GLY A 171 -17.37 7.51 -9.18
C GLY A 171 -16.24 7.44 -8.15
N GLN A 172 -16.03 6.29 -7.50
CA GLN A 172 -14.92 6.06 -6.58
C GLN A 172 -13.74 5.40 -7.30
N TYR A 173 -12.54 5.96 -7.12
CA TYR A 173 -11.30 5.37 -7.62
C TYR A 173 -10.98 4.08 -6.89
N VAL A 174 -10.80 2.99 -7.63
CA VAL A 174 -10.55 1.66 -7.05
C VAL A 174 -9.10 1.20 -7.19
N GLY A 175 -8.34 1.75 -8.14
CA GLY A 175 -6.91 1.44 -8.28
C GLY A 175 -6.29 1.84 -9.62
N PRO A 176 -4.96 1.82 -9.71
CA PRO A 176 -4.25 2.15 -10.94
C PRO A 176 -4.34 1.01 -11.95
N CYS A 177 -4.22 1.33 -13.24
CA CYS A 177 -4.14 0.34 -14.29
C CYS A 177 -2.73 -0.23 -14.38
N CYS A 178 -2.59 -1.55 -14.58
CA CYS A 178 -1.28 -2.21 -14.59
C CYS A 178 -0.38 -1.75 -15.73
N SER A 179 -0.93 -1.68 -16.95
CA SER A 179 -0.17 -1.41 -18.17
C SER A 179 -0.90 -0.38 -19.03
N GLY A 180 -1.23 0.76 -18.42
CA GLY A 180 -2.05 1.75 -19.10
C GLY A 180 -2.53 2.90 -18.23
N TYR A 181 -3.59 3.54 -18.72
CA TYR A 181 -4.25 4.65 -18.05
C TYR A 181 -5.75 4.40 -17.89
N CYS A 182 -6.35 5.12 -16.96
CA CYS A 182 -7.78 5.05 -16.70
C CYS A 182 -8.53 6.04 -17.59
N ALA A 183 -9.45 5.56 -18.43
CA ALA A 183 -10.29 6.40 -19.28
C ALA A 183 -11.71 5.83 -19.38
N ALA A 184 -12.72 6.71 -19.21
CA ALA A 184 -14.14 6.34 -19.15
C ALA A 184 -14.41 5.19 -18.15
N ASN A 185 -13.85 5.32 -16.92
CA ASN A 185 -13.93 4.33 -15.84
C ASN A 185 -13.29 2.96 -16.13
N LYS A 186 -12.63 2.78 -17.28
CA LYS A 186 -11.98 1.54 -17.68
C LYS A 186 -10.48 1.71 -17.88
N CYS A 187 -9.71 0.68 -17.57
CA CYS A 187 -8.29 0.63 -17.90
C CYS A 187 -8.11 0.44 -19.40
N ARG A 188 -7.30 1.31 -20.02
CA ARG A 188 -6.94 1.26 -21.44
C ARG A 188 -5.44 1.07 -21.60
N PRO A 189 -4.98 0.28 -22.57
CA PRO A 189 -3.56 0.12 -22.83
C PRO A 189 -2.93 1.46 -23.27
N TRP A 190 -1.62 1.60 -23.11
CA TRP A 190 -0.89 2.80 -23.54
C TRP A 190 -0.95 3.03 -25.05
N VAL A 191 -0.91 1.95 -25.82
CA VAL A 191 -1.04 1.95 -27.28
C VAL A 191 -2.29 1.16 -27.65
N ASN A 192 -3.18 1.76 -28.44
CA ASN A 192 -4.36 1.09 -28.95
C ASN A 192 -3.96 0.18 -30.12
N PRO A 193 -4.26 -1.13 -30.10
CA PRO A 193 -4.10 -1.96 -31.28
C PRO A 193 -5.15 -1.52 -32.30
N PHE A 194 -4.69 -0.92 -33.40
CA PHE A 194 -5.53 -0.61 -34.57
C PHE A 194 -5.52 -1.78 -35.55
#